data_AF-A0A1N6XLI5-F1
#
_entry.id   AF-A0A1N6XLI5-F1
#
_cell.length_a   1.000
_cell.length_b   1.000
_cell.length_c   1.000
_cell.angle_alpha   90.00
_cell.angle_beta   90.00
_cell.angle_gamma   90.00
#
_symmetry.space_group_name_H-M   'P 1'
#
loop_
_entity.id
_entity.type
_entity.pdbx_description
1 polymer ?
#
loop_
_entity_poly.entity_id
_entity_poly.type
_entity_poly.pdbx_seq_one_letter_code
_entity_poly.pdbx_strand_id
1 'polypeptide(L)'
;MTPVTISQVEDLYQELSKNRKADQRKMLANIHEVCAKLVKQGSTPSAASVVKILGTQGYKISTRTIYNKRNGQNPYPILIDAWIEVLAAKKVKITETIDNGVIQIDEQDLAKISDPVLQHKMMIFIGQVRSLKAQNDALRNIEKLPVVSMEIGTTNLVATILSELNREVISNLLNQSNPSLSFNNDGCLIAKRPIPAGTVLSDPGLAEALEAILDSQDLDYKQK
;
A
#
# COMPACT_ATOMS: atom_id res chain seq x y z
N MET A 1 30.83 -5.60 13.85
CA MET A 1 30.24 -5.59 15.20
C MET A 1 29.64 -6.96 15.46
N THR A 2 30.09 -7.64 16.51
CA THR A 2 29.53 -8.94 16.92
C THR A 2 28.12 -8.74 17.46
N PRO A 3 27.15 -9.60 17.11
CA PRO A 3 25.78 -9.45 17.58
C PRO A 3 25.71 -9.61 19.10
N VAL A 4 25.14 -8.62 19.79
CA VAL A 4 24.93 -8.70 21.25
C VAL A 4 23.91 -9.79 21.55
N THR A 5 24.29 -10.73 22.41
CA THR A 5 23.47 -11.85 22.86
C THR A 5 22.80 -11.55 24.20
N ILE A 6 21.72 -12.26 24.51
CA ILE A 6 21.01 -12.14 25.79
C ILE A 6 21.97 -12.40 26.98
N SER A 7 22.90 -13.35 26.86
CA SER A 7 23.91 -13.63 27.89
C SER A 7 24.80 -12.42 28.18
N GLN A 8 25.22 -11.69 27.14
CA GLN A 8 26.06 -10.51 27.31
C GLN A 8 25.31 -9.36 27.98
N VAL A 9 23.99 -9.24 27.78
CA VAL A 9 23.16 -8.25 28.48
C VAL A 9 22.95 -8.66 29.95
N GLU A 10 22.88 -9.95 30.25
CA GLU A 10 22.84 -10.44 31.63
C GLU A 10 24.14 -10.13 32.36
N ASP A 11 25.29 -10.41 31.75
CA ASP A 11 26.59 -10.07 32.33
C ASP A 11 26.74 -8.56 32.57
N LEU A 12 26.33 -7.75 31.59
CA LEU A 12 26.29 -6.29 31.71
C LEU A 12 25.38 -5.82 32.85
N TYR A 13 24.20 -6.44 33.02
CA TYR A 13 23.31 -6.15 34.14
C TYR A 13 23.98 -6.45 35.49
N GLN A 14 24.64 -7.60 35.62
CA GLN A 14 25.35 -7.97 36.84
C GLN A 14 26.48 -6.98 37.16
N GLU A 15 27.26 -6.57 36.15
CA GLU A 15 28.29 -5.54 36.32
C GLU A 15 27.73 -4.18 36.74
N LEU A 16 26.65 -3.74 36.09
CA LEU A 16 25.97 -2.49 36.43
C LEU A 16 25.36 -2.53 37.83
N SER A 17 25.04 -3.71 38.37
CA SER A 17 24.41 -3.88 39.69
C SER A 17 25.40 -3.88 40.86
N LYS A 18 26.63 -4.42 40.67
CA LYS A 18 27.61 -4.72 41.75
C LYS A 18 27.90 -3.56 42.71
N ASN A 19 28.08 -2.33 42.20
CA ASN A 19 28.52 -1.18 43.01
C ASN A 19 27.40 -0.15 43.28
N ARG A 20 26.13 -0.55 43.21
CA ARG A 20 25.00 0.39 43.35
C ARG A 20 24.27 0.25 44.68
N LYS A 21 23.54 1.31 45.06
CA LYS A 21 22.66 1.30 46.24
C LYS A 21 21.48 0.34 46.04
N ALA A 22 20.93 -0.19 47.13
CA ALA A 22 19.85 -1.18 47.11
C ALA A 22 18.65 -0.74 46.24
N ASP A 23 18.20 0.52 46.36
CA ASP A 23 17.07 1.04 45.58
C ASP A 23 17.38 1.14 44.09
N GLN A 24 18.62 1.49 43.73
CA GLN A 24 19.06 1.53 42.34
C GLN A 24 19.16 0.12 41.74
N ARG A 25 19.61 -0.88 42.52
CA ARG A 25 19.62 -2.27 42.07
C ARG A 25 18.21 -2.80 41.83
N LYS A 26 17.26 -2.52 42.75
CA LYS A 26 15.85 -2.89 42.58
C LYS A 26 15.26 -2.27 41.31
N MET A 27 15.46 -0.96 41.10
CA MET A 27 14.97 -0.29 39.91
C MET A 27 15.64 -0.83 38.63
N LEU A 28 16.95 -1.11 38.66
CA LEU A 28 17.68 -1.69 37.54
C LEU A 28 17.18 -3.09 37.20
N ALA A 29 16.90 -3.93 38.20
CA ALA A 29 16.32 -5.26 38.02
C ALA A 29 14.93 -5.18 37.36
N ASN A 30 14.09 -4.25 37.81
CA ASN A 30 12.76 -4.05 37.21
C ASN A 30 12.86 -3.57 35.76
N ILE A 31 13.77 -2.64 35.46
CA ILE A 31 14.03 -2.18 34.08
C ILE A 31 14.54 -3.34 33.22
N HIS A 32 15.49 -4.13 33.74
CA HIS A 32 16.00 -5.33 33.07
C HIS A 32 14.87 -6.29 32.70
N GLU A 33 13.99 -6.62 33.65
CA GLU A 33 12.87 -7.53 33.43
C GLU A 33 11.87 -6.99 32.38
N VAL A 34 11.54 -5.70 32.46
CA VAL A 34 10.64 -5.04 31.50
C VAL A 34 11.24 -5.04 30.09
N CYS A 35 12.52 -4.71 29.95
CA CYS A 35 13.23 -4.75 28.67
C CYS A 35 13.28 -6.18 28.10
N ALA A 36 13.58 -7.18 28.94
CA ALA A 36 13.59 -8.59 28.54
C ALA A 36 12.22 -9.03 28.03
N LYS A 37 11.13 -8.66 28.70
CA LYS A 37 9.75 -8.96 28.28
C LYS A 37 9.41 -8.30 26.94
N LEU A 38 9.75 -7.02 26.77
CA LEU A 38 9.53 -6.29 25.52
C LEU A 38 10.27 -6.93 24.35
N VAL A 39 11.55 -7.27 24.51
CA VAL A 39 12.35 -7.93 23.46
C VAL A 39 11.84 -9.33 23.15
N LYS A 40 11.40 -10.11 24.16
CA LYS A 40 10.74 -11.41 23.94
C LYS A 40 9.48 -11.28 23.09
N GLN A 41 8.69 -10.23 23.31
CA GLN A 41 7.49 -9.90 22.54
C GLN A 41 7.78 -9.21 21.20
N GLY A 42 9.05 -9.00 20.83
CA GLY A 42 9.44 -8.34 19.57
C GLY A 42 9.24 -6.81 19.57
N SER A 43 8.91 -6.22 20.71
CA SER A 43 8.72 -4.77 20.88
C SER A 43 10.04 -4.08 21.25
N THR A 44 10.31 -2.92 20.65
CA THR A 44 11.52 -2.15 20.94
C THR A 44 11.44 -1.51 22.34
N PRO A 45 12.37 -1.82 23.26
CA PRO A 45 12.43 -1.12 24.54
C PRO A 45 12.79 0.34 24.33
N SER A 46 11.96 1.24 24.84
CA SER A 46 12.22 2.69 24.90
C SER A 46 11.96 3.19 26.31
N ALA A 47 12.62 4.29 26.73
CA ALA A 47 12.38 4.85 28.06
C ALA A 47 10.89 5.16 28.32
N ALA A 48 10.16 5.60 27.29
CA ALA A 48 8.72 5.85 27.39
C ALA A 48 7.93 4.55 27.65
N SER A 49 8.21 3.49 26.90
CA SER A 49 7.57 2.18 27.10
C SER A 49 7.90 1.57 28.46
N VAL A 50 9.16 1.69 28.90
CA VAL A 50 9.64 1.19 30.19
C VAL A 50 8.96 1.94 31.33
N VAL A 51 8.91 3.27 31.27
CA VAL A 51 8.18 4.10 32.27
C VAL A 51 6.71 3.73 32.33
N LYS A 52 6.06 3.54 31.18
CA LYS A 52 4.63 3.18 31.13
C LYS A 52 4.37 1.83 31.82
N ILE A 53 5.17 0.81 31.53
CA ILE A 53 5.01 -0.54 32.11
C ILE A 53 5.38 -0.55 33.60
N LEU A 54 6.44 0.16 33.98
CA LEU A 54 6.80 0.34 35.39
C LEU A 54 5.70 1.09 36.16
N GLY A 55 5.05 2.08 35.52
CA GLY A 55 3.90 2.79 36.06
C GLY A 55 2.71 1.85 36.33
N THR A 56 2.41 0.93 35.41
CA THR A 56 1.37 -0.09 35.63
C THR A 56 1.69 -1.08 36.75
N GLN A 57 2.98 -1.26 37.07
CA GLN A 57 3.47 -2.07 38.18
C GLN A 57 3.58 -1.28 39.51
N GLY A 58 3.14 -0.02 39.52
CA GLY A 58 3.13 0.83 40.72
C GLY A 58 4.41 1.64 40.97
N TYR A 59 5.40 1.59 40.08
CA TYR A 59 6.64 2.35 40.21
C TYR A 59 6.52 3.76 39.63
N LYS A 60 6.89 4.78 40.42
CA LYS A 60 6.94 6.17 39.98
C LYS A 60 8.35 6.53 39.49
N ILE A 61 8.56 6.47 38.18
CA ILE A 61 9.80 6.91 37.52
C ILE A 61 9.49 7.78 36.31
N SER A 62 10.29 8.83 36.09
CA SER A 62 10.15 9.70 34.92
C SER A 62 11.07 9.27 33.78
N THR A 63 10.69 9.55 32.54
CA THR A 63 11.55 9.37 31.36
C THR A 63 12.86 10.15 31.50
N ARG A 64 12.81 11.33 32.13
CA ARG A 64 14.00 12.15 32.42
C ARG A 64 14.97 11.44 33.38
N THR A 65 14.46 10.68 34.35
CA THR A 65 15.31 9.89 35.27
C THR A 65 16.06 8.79 34.52
N ILE A 66 15.41 8.16 33.55
CA ILE A 66 16.02 7.13 32.71
C ILE A 66 17.09 7.75 31.81
N TYR A 67 16.79 8.82 31.06
CA TYR A 67 17.74 9.40 30.09
C TYR A 67 18.83 10.30 30.68
N ASN A 68 18.78 10.66 31.96
CA ASN A 68 19.75 11.59 32.53
C ASN A 68 21.18 11.02 32.45
N LYS A 69 21.98 11.51 31.50
CA LYS A 69 23.39 11.14 31.32
C LYS A 69 24.26 11.83 32.37
N ARG A 70 24.05 11.56 33.67
CA ARG A 70 24.88 12.06 34.77
C ARG A 70 26.33 11.56 34.61
N ASN A 71 27.10 12.19 33.72
CA ASN A 71 28.49 11.84 33.35
C ASN A 71 28.72 10.32 33.18
N GLY A 72 27.82 9.63 32.48
CA GLY A 72 27.92 8.18 32.23
C GLY A 72 27.64 7.27 33.43
N GLN A 73 27.34 7.82 34.62
CA GLN A 73 27.08 7.01 35.82
C GLN A 73 25.68 6.39 35.86
N ASN A 74 24.76 6.84 35.00
CA ASN A 74 23.39 6.33 34.94
C ASN A 74 23.35 4.99 34.20
N PRO A 75 22.97 3.89 34.87
CA PRO A 75 22.97 2.55 34.27
C PRO A 75 21.77 2.30 33.35
N TYR A 76 20.69 3.09 33.48
CA TYR A 76 19.43 2.79 32.82
C TYR A 76 19.49 2.92 31.29
N PRO A 77 20.08 3.99 30.72
CA PRO A 77 20.26 4.10 29.26
C PRO A 77 21.11 2.96 28.70
N ILE A 78 22.24 2.66 29.36
CA ILE A 78 23.20 1.65 28.92
C ILE A 78 22.52 0.28 28.81
N LEU A 79 21.72 -0.08 29.82
CA LEU A 79 20.98 -1.32 29.82
C LEU A 79 19.88 -1.36 28.74
N ILE A 80 19.14 -0.25 28.56
CA ILE A 80 18.08 -0.18 27.53
C ILE A 80 18.67 -0.27 26.13
N ASP A 81 19.77 0.45 25.87
CA ASP A 81 20.47 0.44 24.58
C ASP A 81 21.00 -0.97 24.26
N ALA A 82 21.58 -1.67 25.24
CA ALA A 82 22.01 -3.06 25.08
C ALA A 82 20.84 -4.01 24.70
N TRP A 83 19.66 -3.83 25.29
CA TRP A 83 18.47 -4.58 24.90
C TRP A 83 17.94 -4.22 23.51
N ILE A 84 18.07 -2.96 23.08
CA ILE A 84 17.76 -2.54 21.70
C ILE A 84 18.69 -3.26 20.73
N GLU A 85 19.98 -3.37 21.05
CA GLU A 85 20.96 -4.08 20.22
C GLU A 85 20.66 -5.58 20.10
N VAL A 86 20.19 -6.23 21.17
CA VAL A 86 19.73 -7.63 21.10
C VAL A 86 18.56 -7.77 20.12
N LEU A 87 17.58 -6.84 20.16
CA LEU A 87 16.47 -6.86 19.23
C LEU A 87 16.93 -6.57 17.78
N ALA A 88 17.87 -5.65 17.60
CA ALA A 88 18.46 -5.35 16.30
C ALA A 88 19.20 -6.57 15.74
N ALA A 89 20.01 -7.25 16.55
CA ALA A 89 20.68 -8.50 16.17
C ALA A 89 19.68 -9.62 15.83
N LYS A 90 18.55 -9.70 16.54
CA LYS A 90 17.45 -10.62 16.21
C LYS A 90 16.80 -10.28 14.86
N LYS A 91 16.61 -8.98 14.54
CA LYS A 91 16.09 -8.51 13.25
C LYS A 91 17.08 -8.74 12.10
N VAL A 92 18.39 -8.57 12.32
CA VAL A 92 19.42 -8.82 11.30
C VAL A 92 19.51 -10.31 10.95
N LYS A 93 19.19 -11.22 11.88
CA LYS A 93 19.01 -12.66 11.61
C LYS A 93 17.76 -12.98 10.79
N ILE A 94 16.80 -12.06 10.66
CA ILE A 94 15.75 -12.13 9.64
C ILE A 94 16.37 -11.63 8.33
N THR A 95 17.38 -12.37 7.87
CA THR A 95 17.89 -12.37 6.49
C THR A 95 17.38 -13.63 5.79
N GLU A 96 16.19 -14.11 6.16
CA GLU A 96 15.33 -14.71 5.14
C GLU A 96 15.03 -13.53 4.22
N THR A 97 15.65 -13.55 3.04
CA THR A 97 15.26 -12.73 1.90
C THR A 97 13.75 -12.65 1.91
N ILE A 98 13.21 -11.47 2.27
CA ILE A 98 11.85 -11.12 1.87
C ILE A 98 11.96 -11.09 0.36
N ASP A 99 11.71 -12.24 -0.24
CA ASP A 99 11.60 -12.36 -1.66
C ASP A 99 10.41 -11.47 -1.99
N ASN A 100 10.69 -10.30 -2.57
CA ASN A 100 9.66 -9.38 -3.02
C ASN A 100 8.82 -9.99 -4.16
N GLY A 101 9.07 -11.25 -4.52
CA GLY A 101 8.13 -12.12 -5.21
C GLY A 101 6.78 -12.23 -4.49
N VAL A 102 5.81 -12.81 -5.21
CA VAL A 102 4.44 -12.99 -4.71
C VAL A 102 4.48 -13.79 -3.41
N ILE A 103 4.29 -13.12 -2.27
CA ILE A 103 4.20 -13.74 -0.95
C ILE A 103 3.01 -14.73 -1.00
N GLN A 104 3.32 -16.02 -1.05
CA GLN A 104 2.31 -17.07 -0.96
C GLN A 104 2.24 -17.52 0.49
N ILE A 105 1.21 -17.05 1.20
CA ILE A 105 0.90 -17.54 2.54
C ILE A 105 0.15 -18.86 2.37
N ASP A 106 0.71 -19.93 2.92
CA ASP A 106 0.12 -21.26 2.90
C ASP A 106 -0.63 -21.59 4.21
N GLU A 107 -1.26 -22.77 4.25
CA GLU A 107 -2.05 -23.20 5.41
C GLU A 107 -1.18 -23.58 6.61
N GLN A 108 0.10 -23.91 6.38
CA GLN A 108 1.07 -24.17 7.44
C GLN A 108 1.51 -22.87 8.12
N ASP A 109 1.59 -21.77 7.37
CA ASP A 109 1.85 -20.43 7.90
C ASP A 109 0.67 -19.89 8.71
N LEU A 110 -0.55 -20.14 8.25
CA LEU A 110 -1.77 -19.85 9.02
C LEU A 110 -1.83 -20.60 10.35
N ALA A 111 -1.37 -21.86 10.40
CA ALA A 111 -1.34 -22.67 11.62
C ALA A 111 -0.37 -22.13 12.69
N LYS A 112 0.57 -21.25 12.32
CA LYS A 112 1.49 -20.59 13.27
C LYS A 112 0.82 -19.43 14.02
N ILE A 113 -0.36 -18.98 13.59
CA ILE A 113 -1.14 -17.93 14.26
C ILE A 113 -1.86 -18.54 15.46
N SER A 114 -1.43 -18.21 16.68
CA SER A 114 -2.00 -18.80 17.90
C SER A 114 -3.42 -18.35 18.24
N ASP A 115 -3.86 -17.19 17.73
CA ASP A 115 -5.21 -16.67 17.93
C ASP A 115 -6.15 -17.20 16.81
N PRO A 116 -7.14 -18.05 17.16
CA PRO A 116 -8.06 -18.64 16.17
C PRO A 116 -8.89 -17.60 15.41
N VAL A 117 -9.24 -16.47 16.04
CA VAL A 117 -10.02 -15.41 15.40
C VAL A 117 -9.17 -14.69 14.37
N LEU A 118 -7.91 -14.42 14.71
CA LEU A 118 -6.96 -13.81 13.79
C LEU A 118 -6.60 -14.75 12.63
N GLN A 119 -6.43 -16.05 12.92
CA GLN A 119 -6.22 -17.10 11.93
C GLN A 119 -7.36 -17.13 10.91
N HIS A 120 -8.61 -17.14 11.39
CA HIS A 120 -9.79 -17.14 10.51
C HIS A 120 -9.88 -15.87 9.65
N LYS A 121 -9.63 -14.68 10.24
CA LYS A 121 -9.60 -13.41 9.48
C LYS A 121 -8.53 -13.43 8.38
N MET A 122 -7.35 -13.96 8.68
CA MET A 122 -6.27 -14.09 7.71
C MET A 122 -6.62 -15.09 6.62
N MET A 123 -7.31 -16.19 6.94
CA MET A 123 -7.79 -17.16 5.98
C MET A 123 -8.76 -16.53 4.96
N ILE A 124 -9.72 -15.73 5.43
CA ILE A 124 -10.62 -14.96 4.56
C ILE A 124 -9.83 -14.03 3.64
N PHE A 125 -8.87 -13.30 4.21
CA PHE A 125 -8.04 -12.36 3.45
C PHE A 125 -7.25 -13.05 2.34
N ILE A 126 -6.65 -14.22 2.62
CA ILE A 126 -5.95 -15.03 1.63
C ILE A 126 -6.89 -15.50 0.52
N GLY A 127 -8.12 -15.91 0.87
CA GLY A 127 -9.14 -16.27 -0.12
C GLY A 127 -9.48 -15.11 -1.06
N GLN A 128 -9.66 -13.91 -0.51
CA GLN A 128 -9.90 -12.69 -1.31
C GLN A 128 -8.74 -12.37 -2.23
N VAL A 129 -7.50 -12.43 -1.74
CA VAL A 129 -6.29 -12.18 -2.56
C VAL A 129 -6.16 -13.20 -3.70
N ARG A 130 -6.43 -14.49 -3.44
CA ARG A 130 -6.42 -15.53 -4.48
C ARG A 130 -7.48 -15.27 -5.55
N SER A 131 -8.69 -14.88 -5.15
CA SER A 131 -9.77 -14.53 -6.08
C SER A 131 -9.40 -13.31 -6.95
N LEU A 132 -8.86 -12.25 -6.34
CA LEU A 132 -8.41 -11.06 -7.06
C LEU A 132 -7.27 -11.35 -8.03
N LYS A 133 -6.35 -12.25 -7.64
CA LYS A 133 -5.30 -12.71 -8.54
C LYS A 133 -5.87 -13.46 -9.73
N ALA A 134 -6.80 -14.39 -9.51
CA ALA A 134 -7.47 -15.12 -10.58
C ALA A 134 -8.24 -14.19 -11.53
N GLN A 135 -8.90 -13.15 -11.01
CA GLN A 135 -9.56 -12.13 -11.82
C GLN A 135 -8.58 -11.32 -12.66
N ASN A 136 -7.44 -10.89 -12.08
CA ASN A 136 -6.39 -10.21 -12.81
C ASN A 136 -5.77 -11.08 -13.90
N ASP A 137 -5.50 -12.35 -13.59
CA ASP A 137 -4.97 -13.31 -14.55
C ASP A 137 -5.98 -13.53 -15.69
N ALA A 138 -7.28 -13.61 -15.40
CA ALA A 138 -8.33 -13.66 -16.41
C ALA A 138 -8.35 -12.42 -17.31
N LEU A 139 -8.24 -11.21 -16.76
CA LEU A 139 -8.18 -9.96 -17.53
C LEU A 139 -6.94 -9.90 -18.43
N ARG A 140 -5.77 -10.29 -17.89
CA ARG A 140 -4.53 -10.38 -18.67
C ARG A 140 -4.60 -11.45 -19.75
N ASN A 141 -5.33 -12.53 -19.51
CA ASN A 141 -5.57 -13.56 -20.51
C ASN A 141 -6.53 -13.08 -21.59
N ILE A 142 -7.54 -12.27 -21.25
CA ILE A 142 -8.42 -11.60 -22.23
C ILE A 142 -7.61 -10.66 -23.12
N GLU A 143 -6.68 -9.88 -22.56
CA GLU A 143 -5.77 -9.02 -23.33
C GLU A 143 -4.89 -9.82 -24.31
N LYS A 144 -4.51 -11.04 -23.92
CA LYS A 144 -3.69 -11.96 -24.72
C LYS A 144 -4.48 -12.86 -25.66
N LEU A 145 -5.82 -12.87 -25.57
CA LEU A 145 -6.61 -13.58 -26.56
C LEU A 145 -6.28 -12.95 -27.91
N PRO A 146 -5.97 -13.77 -28.93
CA PRO A 146 -5.83 -13.22 -30.26
C PRO A 146 -7.10 -12.45 -30.53
N VAL A 147 -6.97 -11.19 -30.92
CA VAL A 147 -8.10 -10.47 -31.51
C VAL A 147 -8.48 -11.33 -32.70
N VAL A 148 -9.53 -12.12 -32.52
CA VAL A 148 -10.26 -12.68 -33.63
C VAL A 148 -10.85 -11.43 -34.26
N SER A 149 -10.06 -10.78 -35.12
CA SER A 149 -10.63 -10.20 -36.31
C SER A 149 -11.38 -11.37 -36.89
N MET A 150 -12.68 -11.40 -36.63
CA MET A 150 -13.56 -12.01 -37.58
C MET A 150 -13.17 -11.32 -38.87
N GLU A 151 -12.39 -12.00 -39.71
CA GLU A 151 -12.68 -11.95 -41.12
C GLU A 151 -14.12 -12.42 -41.20
N ILE A 152 -15.04 -11.49 -40.92
CA ILE A 152 -16.41 -11.56 -41.35
C ILE A 152 -16.21 -11.70 -42.85
N GLY A 153 -16.25 -12.94 -43.32
CA GLY A 153 -16.31 -13.24 -44.72
C GLY A 153 -17.44 -12.40 -45.26
N THR A 154 -17.07 -11.30 -45.93
CA THR A 154 -17.86 -10.52 -46.89
C THR A 154 -19.36 -10.79 -46.84
N THR A 155 -20.02 -10.45 -45.73
CA THR A 155 -21.48 -10.40 -45.65
C THR A 155 -21.89 -9.39 -44.58
N ASN A 156 -21.97 -8.12 -45.00
CA ASN A 156 -23.01 -7.16 -44.60
C ASN A 156 -23.40 -7.12 -43.12
N LEU A 157 -22.48 -6.79 -42.22
CA LEU A 157 -22.84 -6.35 -40.86
C LEU A 157 -22.25 -4.97 -40.59
N VAL A 158 -23.04 -3.98 -40.99
CA VAL A 158 -23.04 -2.59 -40.49
C VAL A 158 -21.69 -1.88 -40.59
N ALA A 159 -21.25 -1.64 -41.83
CA ALA A 159 -20.60 -0.37 -42.10
C ALA A 159 -21.56 0.72 -41.62
N THR A 160 -21.22 1.36 -40.50
CA THR A 160 -22.02 2.40 -39.87
C THR A 160 -22.47 3.38 -40.95
N ILE A 161 -23.78 3.61 -41.01
CA ILE A 161 -24.57 4.36 -41.99
C ILE A 161 -24.25 5.86 -41.86
N LEU A 162 -22.97 6.21 -41.94
CA LEU A 162 -22.53 7.57 -42.13
C LEU A 162 -22.10 7.66 -43.58
N SER A 163 -22.79 8.53 -44.32
CA SER A 163 -22.35 8.94 -45.64
C SER A 163 -20.90 9.42 -45.57
N GLU A 164 -20.20 9.35 -46.70
CA GLU A 164 -18.83 9.86 -46.82
C GLU A 164 -18.74 11.33 -46.34
N LEU A 165 -19.77 12.12 -46.67
CA LEU A 165 -19.94 13.50 -46.20
C LEU A 165 -20.04 13.60 -44.67
N ASN A 166 -20.85 12.76 -44.02
CA ASN A 166 -21.00 12.80 -42.56
C ASN A 166 -19.69 12.44 -41.85
N ARG A 167 -18.92 11.51 -42.42
CA ARG A 167 -17.61 11.12 -41.89
C ARG A 167 -16.60 12.25 -42.03
N GLU A 168 -16.60 12.94 -43.17
CA GLU A 168 -15.74 14.10 -43.41
C GLU A 168 -16.02 15.23 -42.42
N VAL A 169 -17.30 15.59 -42.24
CA VAL A 169 -17.73 16.65 -41.31
C VAL A 169 -17.28 16.36 -39.86
N ILE A 170 -17.45 15.12 -39.39
CA ILE A 170 -17.03 14.73 -38.04
C ILE A 170 -15.51 14.69 -37.92
N SER A 171 -14.81 14.18 -38.93
CA SER A 171 -13.35 14.16 -38.98
C SER A 171 -12.76 15.57 -38.90
N ASN A 172 -13.35 16.52 -39.62
CA ASN A 172 -12.92 17.92 -39.62
C ASN A 172 -13.11 18.58 -38.25
N LEU A 173 -14.21 18.26 -37.55
CA LEU A 173 -14.42 18.74 -36.18
C LEU A 173 -13.36 18.19 -35.21
N LEU A 174 -13.09 16.88 -35.27
CA LEU A 174 -12.14 16.20 -34.38
C LEU A 174 -10.69 16.63 -34.62
N ASN A 175 -10.32 16.80 -35.89
CA ASN A 175 -8.99 17.25 -36.30
C ASN A 175 -8.80 18.77 -36.21
N GLN A 176 -9.71 19.46 -35.49
CA GLN A 176 -9.61 20.88 -35.14
C GLN A 176 -9.60 21.83 -36.35
N SER A 177 -10.57 21.69 -37.26
CA SER A 177 -10.76 22.62 -38.39
C SER A 177 -10.98 24.09 -37.93
N ASN A 178 -11.58 24.31 -36.75
CA ASN A 178 -11.80 25.65 -36.21
C ASN A 178 -10.71 26.09 -35.21
N PRO A 179 -10.00 27.21 -35.44
CA PRO A 179 -8.92 27.68 -34.55
C PRO A 179 -9.42 28.16 -33.18
N SER A 180 -10.73 28.42 -33.04
CA SER A 180 -11.35 28.87 -31.79
C SER A 180 -11.79 27.73 -30.89
N LEU A 181 -11.72 26.48 -31.35
CA LEU A 181 -12.14 25.29 -30.60
C LEU A 181 -10.98 24.31 -30.35
N SER A 182 -11.11 23.50 -29.31
CA SER A 182 -10.27 22.33 -29.05
C SER A 182 -10.96 21.37 -28.10
N PHE A 183 -10.42 20.16 -28.00
CA PHE A 183 -10.78 19.22 -26.95
C PHE A 183 -9.76 19.29 -25.81
N ASN A 184 -10.22 19.27 -24.56
CA ASN A 184 -9.35 19.14 -23.39
C ASN A 184 -8.92 17.66 -23.21
N ASN A 185 -8.11 17.38 -22.18
CA ASN A 185 -7.61 16.03 -21.90
C ASN A 185 -8.72 15.01 -21.55
N ASP A 186 -9.90 15.49 -21.13
CA ASP A 186 -11.06 14.65 -20.80
C ASP A 186 -11.99 14.44 -22.00
N GLY A 187 -11.64 14.97 -23.18
CA GLY A 187 -12.46 14.87 -24.39
C GLY A 187 -13.61 15.88 -24.47
N CYS A 188 -13.66 16.89 -23.60
CA CYS A 188 -14.67 17.95 -23.64
C CYS A 188 -14.31 19.03 -24.66
N LEU A 189 -15.28 19.48 -25.45
CA LEU A 189 -15.13 20.60 -26.37
C LEU A 189 -15.04 21.93 -25.59
N ILE A 190 -13.98 22.68 -25.82
CA ILE A 190 -13.70 23.97 -25.17
C ILE A 190 -13.40 25.06 -26.20
N ALA A 191 -13.76 26.30 -25.85
CA ALA A 191 -13.36 27.48 -26.61
C ALA A 191 -11.96 27.95 -26.19
N LYS A 192 -11.07 28.17 -27.17
CA LYS A 192 -9.73 28.73 -26.96
C LYS A 192 -9.77 30.26 -26.75
N ARG A 193 -10.82 30.93 -27.22
CA ARG A 193 -11.01 32.39 -27.19
C ARG A 193 -12.50 32.73 -27.03
N PRO A 194 -12.86 33.94 -26.58
CA PRO A 194 -14.26 34.38 -26.58
C PRO A 194 -14.88 34.29 -27.97
N ILE A 195 -16.06 33.66 -28.08
CA ILE A 195 -16.76 33.45 -29.33
C ILE A 195 -17.97 34.39 -29.40
N PRO A 196 -18.04 35.30 -30.39
CA PRO A 196 -19.21 36.15 -30.59
C PRO A 196 -20.47 35.33 -30.91
N ALA A 197 -21.63 35.80 -30.45
CA ALA A 197 -22.91 35.18 -30.76
C ALA A 197 -23.15 35.14 -32.28
N GLY A 198 -23.62 33.99 -32.79
CA GLY A 198 -23.87 33.78 -34.22
C GLY A 198 -22.67 33.31 -35.04
N THR A 199 -21.50 33.11 -34.43
CA THR A 199 -20.32 32.56 -35.12
C THR A 199 -20.57 31.09 -35.47
N VAL A 200 -20.31 30.71 -36.73
CA VAL A 200 -20.36 29.31 -37.18
C VAL A 200 -19.08 28.59 -36.73
N LEU A 201 -19.24 27.46 -36.04
CA LEU A 201 -18.14 26.78 -35.35
C LEU A 201 -17.76 25.41 -35.95
N SER A 202 -18.57 24.90 -36.86
CA SER A 202 -18.39 23.60 -37.50
C SER A 202 -18.84 23.65 -38.95
N ASP A 203 -18.48 22.61 -39.69
CA ASP A 203 -18.97 22.41 -41.04
C ASP A 203 -20.49 22.20 -41.04
N PRO A 204 -21.19 22.64 -42.11
CA PRO A 204 -22.62 22.38 -42.27
C PRO A 204 -22.88 20.87 -42.32
N GLY A 205 -24.03 20.43 -41.79
CA GLY A 205 -24.39 19.01 -41.73
C GLY A 205 -23.86 18.28 -40.49
N LEU A 206 -23.15 18.94 -39.56
CA LEU A 206 -22.69 18.29 -38.32
C LEU A 206 -23.85 17.76 -37.48
N ALA A 207 -24.96 18.50 -37.38
CA ALA A 207 -26.13 18.06 -36.63
C ALA A 207 -26.72 16.77 -37.22
N GLU A 208 -26.93 16.74 -38.54
CA GLU A 208 -27.41 15.56 -39.28
C GLU A 208 -26.45 14.36 -39.14
N ALA A 209 -25.14 14.62 -39.15
CA ALA A 209 -24.12 13.61 -38.95
C ALA A 209 -24.15 13.00 -37.54
N LEU A 210 -24.38 13.81 -36.50
CA LEU A 210 -24.49 13.34 -35.12
C LEU A 210 -25.81 12.60 -34.86
N GLU A 211 -26.92 13.08 -35.43
CA GLU A 211 -28.23 12.40 -35.38
C GLU A 211 -28.18 11.02 -36.04
N ALA A 212 -27.55 10.91 -37.21
CA ALA A 212 -27.35 9.64 -37.89
C ALA A 212 -26.55 8.62 -37.05
N ILE A 213 -25.61 9.09 -36.21
CA ILE A 213 -24.89 8.22 -35.27
C ILE A 213 -25.83 7.71 -34.18
N LEU A 214 -26.62 8.59 -33.58
CA LEU A 214 -27.53 8.22 -32.49
C LEU A 214 -28.58 7.21 -32.94
N ASP A 215 -29.21 7.45 -34.10
CA ASP A 215 -30.22 6.56 -34.67
C ASP A 215 -29.65 5.18 -35.04
N SER A 216 -28.36 5.13 -35.40
CA SER A 216 -27.68 3.86 -35.70
C SER A 216 -27.47 2.98 -34.46
N GLN A 217 -27.43 3.55 -33.25
CA GLN A 217 -27.26 2.79 -31.99
C GLN A 217 -28.58 2.28 -31.40
N ASP A 218 -29.70 2.97 -31.63
CA ASP A 218 -31.02 2.54 -31.15
C ASP A 218 -31.57 1.30 -31.87
N LEU A 219 -31.12 1.03 -33.09
CA LEU A 219 -31.46 -0.17 -33.84
C LEU A 219 -30.83 -1.45 -33.24
N ASP A 220 -29.69 -1.34 -32.58
CA ASP A 220 -28.94 -2.46 -32.02
C ASP A 220 -29.51 -2.91 -30.65
N TYR A 221 -30.17 -1.99 -29.92
CA TYR A 221 -30.81 -2.29 -28.63
C TYR A 221 -32.18 -2.98 -28.76
N LYS A 222 -32.87 -2.86 -29.90
CA LYS A 222 -34.20 -3.48 -30.12
C LYS A 222 -34.15 -4.89 -30.70
N GLN A 223 -32.96 -5.41 -31.02
CA GLN A 223 -32.79 -6.77 -31.56
C GLN A 223 -32.21 -7.77 -30.54
N LYS A 224 -32.13 -7.40 -29.25
CA LYS A 224 -31.81 -8.32 -28.14
C LYS A 224 -33.03 -8.66 -27.31
#